data_AF-A0A955Q6F2-F1
#
_entry.id   AF-A0A955Q6F2-F1
#
_cell.length_a   1.000
_cell.length_b   1.000
_cell.length_c   1.000
_cell.angle_alpha   90.00
_cell.angle_beta   90.00
_cell.angle_gamma   90.00
#
_symmetry.space_group_name_H-M   'P 1'
#
loop_
_entity.id
_entity.type
_entity.pdbx_description
1 polymer ?
#
loop_
_entity_poly.entity_id
_entity_poly.type
_entity_poly.pdbx_seq_one_letter_code
_entity_poly.pdbx_strand_id
1 'polypeptide(L)'
;MKTLNRSLLIVLALGLSGGGIAFGQVPDAPLVDFPYSGNRTAVWVVAQLHILFAAFILGAPIFAVVAEWLGYKNNDPKYDRLAKEVIKVTVILYSMTALTGGLFIFVLLGTYPDFSTWLIKHFFLVFAVIYPLLFILETIILYTYFYSWDSMKGAKKGRHIALGILLNIVGTVTLFVIDGPTSFMNTPAKAVEGLSLVEFIQTASLWDKMANFSWMPLNLHRLVGNVTFGGFIAGLIAAYMFMGSKTDEERAYYDWMGFV
;
A
#
# COMPACT_ATOMS: atom_id res chain seq x y z
N MET A 1 -11.16 -28.08 19.45
CA MET A 1 -11.04 -27.98 17.97
C MET A 1 -12.34 -27.68 17.22
N LYS A 2 -13.54 -28.10 17.65
CA LYS A 2 -14.80 -27.79 16.92
C LYS A 2 -15.35 -26.36 17.11
N THR A 3 -14.98 -25.68 18.20
CA THR A 3 -15.48 -24.33 18.53
C THR A 3 -14.74 -23.21 17.80
N LEU A 4 -13.42 -23.34 17.61
CA LEU A 4 -12.59 -22.34 16.94
C LEU A 4 -12.98 -22.13 15.46
N ASN A 5 -13.33 -23.21 14.75
CA ASN A 5 -13.78 -23.14 13.35
C ASN A 5 -15.14 -22.46 13.19
N ARG A 6 -16.05 -22.60 14.17
CA ARG A 6 -17.35 -21.91 14.16
C ARG A 6 -17.21 -20.42 14.41
N SER A 7 -16.33 -20.02 15.32
CA SER A 7 -16.05 -18.60 15.59
C SER A 7 -15.43 -17.88 14.40
N LEU A 8 -14.48 -18.52 13.69
CA LEU A 8 -13.89 -17.97 12.46
C LEU A 8 -14.90 -17.82 11.33
N LEU A 9 -15.79 -18.81 11.14
CA LEU A 9 -16.86 -18.75 10.15
C LEU A 9 -17.92 -17.69 10.47
N ILE A 10 -18.23 -17.47 11.75
CA ILE A 10 -19.15 -16.43 12.19
C ILE A 10 -18.53 -15.03 12.01
N VAL A 11 -17.23 -14.85 12.27
CA VAL A 11 -16.52 -13.59 12.02
C VAL A 11 -16.40 -13.29 10.53
N LEU A 12 -16.14 -14.30 9.69
CA LEU A 12 -16.16 -14.17 8.23
C LEU A 12 -17.58 -13.86 7.68
N ALA A 13 -18.62 -14.49 8.23
CA ALA A 13 -20.01 -14.23 7.85
C ALA A 13 -20.51 -12.86 8.30
N LEU A 14 -20.09 -12.38 9.47
CA LEU A 14 -20.36 -11.01 9.96
C LEU A 14 -19.58 -9.96 9.16
N GLY A 15 -18.34 -10.24 8.77
CA GLY A 15 -17.55 -9.37 7.89
C GLY A 15 -18.15 -9.21 6.49
N LEU A 16 -18.75 -10.28 5.95
CA LEU A 16 -19.37 -10.28 4.62
C LEU A 16 -20.79 -9.69 4.60
N SER A 17 -21.50 -9.64 5.73
CA SER A 17 -22.87 -9.11 5.79
C SER A 17 -22.98 -7.70 6.36
N GLY A 18 -22.02 -7.28 7.21
CA GLY A 18 -22.10 -5.98 7.91
C GLY A 18 -21.63 -4.76 7.09
N GLY A 19 -20.75 -4.96 6.11
CA GLY A 19 -20.16 -3.84 5.36
C GLY A 19 -21.10 -3.20 4.32
N GLY A 20 -22.03 -3.97 3.76
CA GLY A 20 -22.88 -3.52 2.64
C GLY A 20 -24.18 -2.83 3.06
N ILE A 21 -24.68 -3.08 4.27
CA ILE A 21 -26.03 -2.65 4.68
C ILE A 21 -25.99 -1.36 5.51
N ALA A 22 -24.87 -1.07 6.19
CA ALA A 22 -24.75 0.09 7.08
C ALA A 22 -24.66 1.46 6.36
N PHE A 23 -24.31 1.49 5.07
CA PHE A 23 -24.23 2.74 4.30
C PHE A 23 -25.58 3.23 3.77
N GLY A 24 -26.68 2.47 3.96
CA GLY A 24 -27.96 2.75 3.30
C GLY A 24 -29.02 3.49 4.13
N GLN A 25 -28.80 3.79 5.42
CA GLN A 25 -29.87 4.24 6.33
C GLN A 25 -29.40 5.27 7.38
N VAL A 26 -28.44 6.13 7.08
CA VAL A 26 -28.08 7.26 7.97
C VAL A 26 -28.62 8.55 7.33
N PRO A 27 -29.40 9.38 8.06
CA PRO A 27 -29.73 10.74 7.62
C PRO A 27 -28.45 11.46 7.18
N ASP A 28 -28.52 12.37 6.19
CA ASP A 28 -27.34 13.12 5.72
C ASP A 28 -26.57 13.64 6.92
N ALA A 29 -25.41 13.04 7.19
CA ALA A 29 -24.59 13.42 8.32
C ALA A 29 -24.23 14.89 8.13
N PRO A 30 -24.38 15.74 9.16
CA PRO A 30 -23.99 17.14 9.02
C PRO A 30 -22.54 17.19 8.58
N LEU A 31 -22.27 18.00 7.55
CA LEU A 31 -20.93 18.15 7.00
C LEU A 31 -19.97 18.48 8.14
N VAL A 32 -18.99 17.62 8.36
CA VAL A 32 -17.96 17.86 9.37
C VAL A 32 -17.07 18.97 8.83
N ASP A 33 -17.00 20.09 9.54
CA ASP A 33 -16.09 21.19 9.19
C ASP A 33 -14.94 21.27 10.20
N PHE A 34 -13.71 21.33 9.70
CA PHE A 34 -12.52 21.48 10.53
C PHE A 34 -12.28 22.97 10.85
N PRO A 35 -12.42 23.39 12.11
CA PRO A 35 -12.59 24.79 12.48
C PRO A 35 -11.35 25.68 12.25
N TYR A 36 -10.16 25.10 12.11
CA TYR A 36 -8.91 25.87 12.04
C TYR A 36 -8.34 25.99 10.62
N SER A 37 -8.32 24.90 9.87
CA SER A 37 -7.62 24.82 8.57
C SER A 37 -8.54 24.44 7.40
N GLY A 38 -9.81 24.17 7.69
CA GLY A 38 -10.81 23.72 6.72
C GLY A 38 -10.62 22.28 6.26
N ASN A 39 -11.70 21.72 5.70
CA ASN A 39 -11.76 20.33 5.26
C ASN A 39 -10.66 19.93 4.29
N ARG A 40 -10.36 20.77 3.29
CA ARG A 40 -9.32 20.49 2.30
C ARG A 40 -7.95 20.25 2.94
N THR A 41 -7.58 21.06 3.92
CA THR A 41 -6.28 20.94 4.59
C THR A 41 -6.23 19.70 5.46
N ALA A 42 -7.32 19.40 6.19
CA ALA A 42 -7.41 18.18 6.99
C ALA A 42 -7.27 16.91 6.13
N VAL A 43 -7.99 16.85 5.00
CA VAL A 43 -7.87 15.74 4.03
C VAL A 43 -6.44 15.65 3.50
N TRP A 44 -5.84 16.77 3.10
CA TRP A 44 -4.47 16.79 2.58
C TRP A 44 -3.45 16.26 3.59
N VAL A 45 -3.49 16.70 4.86
CA VAL A 45 -2.56 16.24 5.90
C VAL A 45 -2.65 14.73 6.09
N VAL A 46 -3.88 14.20 6.22
CA VAL A 46 -4.09 12.78 6.47
C VAL A 46 -3.73 11.94 5.24
N ALA A 47 -4.10 12.39 4.04
CA ALA A 47 -3.74 11.73 2.79
C ALA A 47 -2.22 11.70 2.59
N GLN A 48 -1.53 12.82 2.86
CA GLN A 48 -0.09 12.93 2.72
C GLN A 48 0.63 11.98 3.68
N LEU A 49 0.19 11.91 4.93
CA LEU A 49 0.73 10.97 5.91
C LEU A 49 0.57 9.51 5.45
N HIS A 50 -0.63 9.16 4.98
CA HIS A 50 -0.90 7.81 4.46
C HIS A 50 -0.02 7.47 3.26
N ILE A 51 0.10 8.39 2.29
CA ILE A 51 0.90 8.18 1.07
C ILE A 51 2.38 8.04 1.38
N LEU A 52 2.93 8.77 2.36
CA LEU A 52 4.34 8.63 2.76
C LEU A 52 4.63 7.23 3.31
N PHE A 53 3.75 6.69 4.16
CA PHE A 53 3.90 5.31 4.62
C PHE A 53 3.69 4.29 3.49
N ALA A 54 2.67 4.50 2.64
CA ALA A 54 2.39 3.66 1.48
C ALA A 54 3.58 3.61 0.49
N ALA A 55 4.22 4.75 0.24
CA ALA A 55 5.39 4.84 -0.62
C ALA A 55 6.56 4.02 -0.07
N PHE A 56 6.81 4.10 1.24
CA PHE A 56 7.84 3.31 1.90
C PHE A 56 7.56 1.81 1.81
N ILE A 57 6.34 1.35 2.14
CA ILE A 57 6.02 -0.09 2.12
C ILE A 57 5.99 -0.69 0.71
N LEU A 58 5.85 0.12 -0.34
CA LEU A 58 5.98 -0.34 -1.73
C LEU A 58 7.46 -0.35 -2.18
N GLY A 59 8.26 0.64 -1.79
CA GLY A 59 9.65 0.74 -2.21
C GLY A 59 10.60 -0.20 -1.45
N ALA A 60 10.45 -0.31 -0.13
CA ALA A 60 11.36 -1.04 0.73
C ALA A 60 11.42 -2.55 0.45
N PRO A 61 10.30 -3.26 0.15
CA PRO A 61 10.35 -4.66 -0.25
C PRO A 61 11.11 -4.93 -1.55
N ILE A 62 11.09 -3.99 -2.51
CA ILE A 62 11.86 -4.13 -3.75
C ILE A 62 13.34 -4.18 -3.41
N PHE A 63 13.80 -3.21 -2.61
CA PHE A 63 15.17 -3.14 -2.13
C PHE A 63 15.57 -4.39 -1.32
N ALA A 64 14.71 -4.82 -0.39
CA ALA A 64 14.99 -5.98 0.44
C ALA A 64 15.13 -7.27 -0.37
N VAL A 65 14.31 -7.49 -1.40
CA VAL A 65 14.41 -8.68 -2.25
C VAL A 65 15.67 -8.68 -3.11
N VAL A 66 16.06 -7.50 -3.61
CA VAL A 66 17.34 -7.33 -4.32
C VAL A 66 18.52 -7.64 -3.39
N ALA A 67 18.53 -7.07 -2.17
CA ALA A 67 19.54 -7.36 -1.17
C ALA A 67 19.56 -8.85 -0.79
N GLU A 68 18.41 -9.46 -0.56
CA GLU A 68 18.32 -10.89 -0.24
C GLU A 68 18.90 -11.76 -1.36
N TRP A 69 18.56 -11.45 -2.62
CA TRP A 69 19.08 -12.16 -3.78
C TRP A 69 20.60 -11.99 -3.92
N LEU A 70 21.14 -10.78 -3.71
CA LEU A 70 22.57 -10.53 -3.71
C LEU A 70 23.28 -11.30 -2.59
N GLY A 71 22.72 -11.31 -1.38
CA GLY A 71 23.25 -12.08 -0.26
C GLY A 71 23.28 -13.58 -0.53
N TYR A 72 22.23 -14.12 -1.15
CA TYR A 72 22.18 -15.52 -1.56
C TYR A 72 23.18 -15.85 -2.67
N LYS A 73 23.27 -15.01 -3.71
CA LYS A 73 24.16 -15.24 -4.86
C LYS A 73 25.64 -15.13 -4.49
N ASN A 74 25.98 -14.14 -3.65
CA ASN A 74 27.37 -13.84 -3.28
C ASN A 74 27.80 -14.56 -2.00
N ASN A 75 26.92 -15.32 -1.33
CA ASN A 75 27.14 -15.90 0.00
C ASN A 75 27.60 -14.86 1.05
N ASP A 76 27.10 -13.62 0.94
CA ASP A 76 27.45 -12.54 1.84
C ASP A 76 26.32 -12.30 2.86
N PRO A 77 26.55 -12.63 4.15
CA PRO A 77 25.54 -12.48 5.19
C PRO A 77 25.16 -11.02 5.48
N LYS A 78 25.97 -10.03 5.07
CA LYS A 78 25.66 -8.60 5.29
C LYS A 78 24.41 -8.17 4.54
N TYR A 79 24.26 -8.63 3.29
CA TYR A 79 23.06 -8.34 2.49
C TYR A 79 21.81 -9.06 3.02
N ASP A 80 21.95 -10.27 3.56
CA ASP A 80 20.82 -10.97 4.20
C ASP A 80 20.36 -10.24 5.46
N ARG A 81 21.31 -9.77 6.27
CA ARG A 81 21.03 -8.94 7.45
C ARG A 81 20.32 -7.65 7.06
N LEU A 82 20.83 -6.95 6.04
CA LEU A 82 20.24 -5.72 5.51
C LEU A 82 18.79 -5.94 5.09
N ALA A 83 18.55 -6.97 4.27
CA ALA A 83 17.21 -7.30 3.80
C ALA A 83 16.25 -7.61 4.97
N LYS A 84 16.71 -8.37 5.97
CA LYS A 84 15.91 -8.71 7.16
C LYS A 84 15.57 -7.48 8.01
N GLU A 85 16.53 -6.57 8.19
CA GLU A 85 16.35 -5.32 8.94
C GLU A 85 15.34 -4.40 8.25
N VAL A 86 15.46 -4.21 6.93
CA VAL A 86 14.52 -3.40 6.13
C VAL A 86 13.09 -3.97 6.18
N ILE A 87 12.93 -5.29 6.06
CA ILE A 87 11.61 -5.92 6.12
C ILE A 87 11.00 -5.87 7.52
N LYS A 88 11.82 -5.99 8.57
CA LYS A 88 11.35 -5.79 9.93
C LYS A 88 10.72 -4.41 10.11
N VAL A 89 11.36 -3.35 9.60
CA VAL A 89 10.81 -1.99 9.62
C VAL A 89 9.55 -1.90 8.77
N THR A 90 9.56 -2.52 7.58
CA THR A 90 8.41 -2.55 6.67
C THR A 90 7.17 -3.15 7.33
N VAL A 91 7.30 -4.28 8.03
CA VAL A 91 6.18 -4.94 8.73
C VAL A 91 5.58 -4.03 9.82
N ILE A 92 6.43 -3.27 10.53
CA ILE A 92 5.97 -2.32 11.55
C ILE A 92 5.18 -1.18 10.89
N LEU A 93 5.73 -0.59 9.82
CA LEU A 93 5.11 0.54 9.11
C LEU A 93 3.89 0.15 8.27
N TYR A 94 3.75 -1.12 7.89
CA TYR A 94 2.58 -1.65 7.20
C TYR A 94 1.30 -1.44 8.04
N SER A 95 1.37 -1.73 9.34
CA SER A 95 0.26 -1.47 10.27
C SER A 95 -0.11 0.02 10.33
N MET A 96 0.89 0.90 10.36
CA MET A 96 0.66 2.35 10.34
C MET A 96 0.03 2.83 9.04
N THR A 97 0.40 2.21 7.91
CA THR A 97 -0.21 2.49 6.60
C THR A 97 -1.69 2.14 6.61
N ALA A 98 -2.06 0.97 7.16
CA ALA A 98 -3.46 0.55 7.29
C ALA A 98 -4.28 1.52 8.17
N LEU A 99 -3.73 1.91 9.32
CA LEU A 99 -4.39 2.83 10.25
C LEU A 99 -4.61 4.21 9.63
N THR A 100 -3.58 4.78 9.01
CA THR A 100 -3.66 6.09 8.36
C THR A 100 -4.53 6.08 7.11
N GLY A 101 -4.59 4.95 6.39
CA GLY A 101 -5.48 4.76 5.25
C GLY A 101 -6.95 4.66 5.66
N GLY A 102 -7.24 3.91 6.73
CA GLY A 102 -8.57 3.89 7.33
C GLY A 102 -8.99 5.27 7.81
N LEU A 103 -8.12 5.98 8.52
CA LEU A 103 -8.35 7.36 8.94
C LEU A 103 -8.63 8.29 7.74
N PHE A 104 -7.86 8.16 6.66
CA PHE A 104 -8.07 8.93 5.43
C PHE A 104 -9.48 8.73 4.87
N ILE A 105 -9.94 7.48 4.76
CA ILE A 105 -11.29 7.18 4.25
C ILE A 105 -12.37 7.79 5.14
N PHE A 106 -12.26 7.67 6.47
CA PHE A 106 -13.24 8.26 7.39
C PHE A 106 -13.28 9.78 7.30
N VAL A 107 -12.11 10.43 7.23
CA VAL A 107 -12.01 11.88 7.08
C VAL A 107 -12.61 12.32 5.74
N LEU A 108 -12.35 11.60 4.64
CA LEU A 108 -12.89 11.91 3.32
C LEU A 108 -14.42 11.75 3.28
N LEU A 109 -14.96 10.68 3.88
CA LEU A 109 -16.41 10.46 3.98
C LEU A 109 -17.10 11.52 4.85
N GLY A 110 -16.47 11.95 5.95
CA GLY A 110 -17.06 12.96 6.84
C GLY A 110 -17.02 14.39 6.27
N THR A 111 -15.99 14.72 5.48
CA THR A 111 -15.79 16.07 4.93
C THR A 111 -16.33 16.26 3.52
N TYR A 112 -16.36 15.19 2.71
CA TYR A 112 -16.81 15.19 1.32
C TYR A 112 -17.69 13.95 1.03
N PRO A 113 -18.86 13.80 1.68
CA PRO A 113 -19.70 12.60 1.57
C PRO A 113 -20.25 12.36 0.15
N ASP A 114 -20.72 13.40 -0.53
CA ASP A 114 -21.28 13.29 -1.88
C ASP A 114 -20.23 12.81 -2.88
N PHE A 115 -19.05 13.44 -2.85
CA PHE A 115 -17.93 13.09 -3.69
C PHE A 115 -17.45 11.65 -3.41
N SER A 116 -17.26 11.29 -2.14
CA SER A 116 -16.76 9.98 -1.74
C SER A 116 -17.73 8.87 -2.16
N THR A 117 -19.02 9.06 -1.91
CA THR A 117 -20.07 8.11 -2.29
C THR A 117 -20.17 7.98 -3.80
N TRP A 118 -20.10 9.11 -4.52
CA TRP A 118 -20.09 9.11 -5.97
C TRP A 118 -18.89 8.32 -6.53
N LEU A 119 -17.70 8.55 -6.00
CA LEU A 119 -16.47 7.90 -6.47
C LEU A 119 -16.52 6.38 -6.20
N ILE A 120 -16.89 5.99 -4.98
CA ILE A 120 -17.06 4.58 -4.61
C ILE A 120 -18.09 3.89 -5.49
N LYS A 121 -19.21 4.55 -5.80
CA LYS A 121 -20.25 3.97 -6.68
C LYS A 121 -19.73 3.70 -8.10
N HIS A 122 -18.98 4.63 -8.69
CA HIS A 122 -18.48 4.47 -10.06
C HIS A 122 -17.28 3.51 -10.17
N PHE A 123 -16.54 3.32 -9.08
CA PHE A 123 -15.40 2.42 -8.97
C PHE A 123 -15.64 1.31 -7.94
N PHE A 124 -16.88 0.84 -7.81
CA PHE A 124 -17.30 -0.07 -6.74
C PHE A 124 -16.43 -1.34 -6.70
N LEU A 125 -16.19 -1.95 -7.85
CA LEU A 125 -15.37 -3.16 -7.95
C LEU A 125 -13.94 -2.93 -7.45
N VAL A 126 -13.38 -1.73 -7.67
CA VAL A 126 -12.05 -1.38 -7.17
C VAL A 126 -12.07 -1.23 -5.65
N PHE A 127 -12.93 -0.35 -5.12
CA PHE A 127 -12.91 0.00 -3.70
C PHE A 127 -13.47 -1.08 -2.77
N ALA A 128 -14.51 -1.81 -3.21
CA ALA A 128 -15.19 -2.79 -2.36
C ALA A 128 -14.64 -4.22 -2.51
N VAL A 129 -13.97 -4.54 -3.62
CA VAL A 129 -13.57 -5.93 -3.93
C VAL A 129 -12.09 -6.05 -4.21
N ILE A 130 -11.60 -5.49 -5.33
CA ILE A 130 -10.23 -5.72 -5.81
C ILE A 130 -9.21 -5.19 -4.81
N TYR A 131 -9.34 -3.92 -4.39
CA TYR A 131 -8.35 -3.27 -3.54
C TYR A 131 -8.27 -3.91 -2.14
N PRO A 132 -9.39 -4.19 -1.43
CA PRO A 132 -9.32 -4.93 -0.16
C PRO A 132 -8.74 -6.34 -0.29
N LEU A 133 -9.07 -7.07 -1.36
CA LEU A 133 -8.53 -8.42 -1.58
C LEU A 133 -7.02 -8.40 -1.82
N LEU A 134 -6.54 -7.44 -2.63
CA LEU A 134 -5.11 -7.24 -2.84
C LEU A 134 -4.39 -6.89 -1.53
N PHE A 135 -4.97 -6.04 -0.70
CA PHE A 135 -4.41 -5.68 0.60
C PHE A 135 -4.34 -6.86 1.57
N ILE A 136 -5.37 -7.71 1.61
CA ILE A 136 -5.35 -8.95 2.41
C ILE A 136 -4.28 -9.91 1.89
N LEU A 137 -4.20 -10.09 0.57
CA LEU A 137 -3.20 -10.94 -0.07
C LEU A 137 -1.78 -10.44 0.22
N GLU A 138 -1.54 -9.15 0.05
CA GLU A 138 -0.26 -8.48 0.36
C GLU A 138 0.13 -8.68 1.83
N THR A 139 -0.82 -8.51 2.75
CA THR A 139 -0.62 -8.75 4.18
C THR A 139 -0.17 -10.20 4.43
N ILE A 140 -0.89 -11.18 3.89
CA ILE A 140 -0.56 -12.61 4.06
C ILE A 140 0.84 -12.89 3.55
N ILE A 141 1.19 -12.40 2.35
CA ILE A 141 2.49 -12.61 1.74
C ILE A 141 3.60 -11.94 2.56
N LEU A 142 3.44 -10.67 2.94
CA LEU A 142 4.42 -9.90 3.70
C LEU A 142 4.75 -10.57 5.04
N TYR A 143 3.72 -10.93 5.81
CA TYR A 143 3.93 -11.58 7.11
C TYR A 143 4.49 -12.99 6.96
N THR A 144 4.07 -13.73 5.92
CA THR A 144 4.67 -15.03 5.62
C THR A 144 6.15 -14.87 5.29
N TYR A 145 6.50 -13.89 4.44
CA TYR A 145 7.88 -13.57 4.08
C TYR A 145 8.70 -13.24 5.31
N PHE A 146 8.25 -12.32 6.16
CA PHE A 146 8.99 -11.96 7.37
C PHE A 146 9.15 -13.12 8.36
N TYR A 147 8.07 -13.83 8.71
CA TYR A 147 8.14 -14.89 9.73
C TYR A 147 8.82 -16.18 9.23
N SER A 148 8.92 -16.36 7.93
CA SER A 148 9.58 -17.54 7.34
C SER A 148 11.09 -17.36 7.12
N TRP A 149 11.66 -16.19 7.47
CA TRP A 149 13.06 -15.87 7.24
C TRP A 149 14.03 -16.91 7.81
N ASP A 150 13.79 -17.37 9.04
CA ASP A 150 14.66 -18.34 9.70
C ASP A 150 14.32 -19.80 9.34
N SER A 151 13.08 -20.09 8.93
CA SER A 151 12.62 -21.44 8.56
C SER A 151 12.91 -21.80 7.09
N MET A 152 13.10 -20.81 6.22
CA MET A 152 13.40 -20.97 4.79
C MET A 152 14.86 -20.65 4.43
N LYS A 153 15.81 -20.95 5.33
CA LYS A 153 17.26 -20.90 5.04
C LYS A 153 17.74 -22.10 4.21
N GLY A 154 18.96 -22.00 3.67
CA GLY A 154 19.62 -23.08 2.92
C GLY A 154 18.88 -23.45 1.63
N ALA A 155 18.55 -24.72 1.44
CA ALA A 155 17.89 -25.23 0.23
C ALA A 155 16.52 -24.59 -0.08
N LYS A 156 15.88 -23.95 0.91
CA LYS A 156 14.58 -23.28 0.75
C LYS A 156 14.70 -21.78 0.44
N LYS A 157 15.92 -21.21 0.41
CA LYS A 157 16.14 -19.76 0.25
C LYS A 157 15.56 -19.22 -1.07
N GLY A 158 15.64 -19.98 -2.16
CA GLY A 158 15.01 -19.61 -3.42
C GLY A 158 13.47 -19.45 -3.33
N ARG A 159 12.80 -20.22 -2.47
CA ARG A 159 11.34 -20.07 -2.22
C ARG A 159 11.04 -18.81 -1.42
N HIS A 160 11.91 -18.46 -0.49
CA HIS A 160 11.78 -17.23 0.29
C HIS A 160 11.94 -15.99 -0.62
N ILE A 161 12.96 -15.98 -1.48
CA ILE A 161 13.15 -14.91 -2.49
C ILE A 161 11.94 -14.84 -3.43
N ALA A 162 11.42 -15.99 -3.91
CA ALA A 162 10.23 -16.02 -4.76
C ALA A 162 8.99 -15.44 -4.06
N LEU A 163 8.84 -15.64 -2.75
CA LEU A 163 7.78 -15.04 -1.95
C LEU A 163 7.93 -13.51 -1.86
N GLY A 164 9.17 -13.02 -1.74
CA GLY A 164 9.47 -11.59 -1.82
C GLY A 164 9.19 -11.01 -3.22
N ILE A 165 9.49 -11.73 -4.30
CA ILE A 165 9.12 -11.30 -5.66
C ILE A 165 7.60 -11.22 -5.80
N LEU A 166 6.87 -12.24 -5.30
CA LEU A 166 5.41 -12.24 -5.30
C LEU A 166 4.84 -11.05 -4.52
N LEU A 167 5.42 -10.71 -3.38
CA LEU A 167 5.05 -9.51 -2.60
C LEU A 167 5.14 -8.25 -3.46
N ASN A 168 6.25 -8.06 -4.16
CA ASN A 168 6.47 -6.89 -5.01
C ASN A 168 5.51 -6.84 -6.22
N ILE A 169 5.18 -7.99 -6.81
CA ILE A 169 4.18 -8.07 -7.87
C ILE A 169 2.81 -7.63 -7.35
N VAL A 170 2.38 -8.18 -6.20
CA VAL A 170 1.09 -7.83 -5.61
C VAL A 170 1.04 -6.35 -5.23
N GLY A 171 2.07 -5.82 -4.56
CA GLY A 171 2.15 -4.39 -4.22
C GLY A 171 2.13 -3.47 -5.45
N THR A 172 2.83 -3.85 -6.53
CA THR A 172 2.79 -3.09 -7.80
C THR A 172 1.41 -3.12 -8.43
N VAL A 173 0.72 -4.26 -8.41
CA VAL A 173 -0.67 -4.36 -8.88
C VAL A 173 -1.60 -3.50 -8.01
N THR A 174 -1.43 -3.51 -6.68
CA THR A 174 -2.17 -2.64 -5.75
C THR A 174 -2.02 -1.17 -6.12
N LEU A 175 -0.79 -0.73 -6.41
CA LEU A 175 -0.49 0.63 -6.88
C LEU A 175 -1.26 0.97 -8.16
N PHE A 176 -1.16 0.12 -9.19
CA PHE A 176 -1.79 0.37 -10.49
C PHE A 176 -3.33 0.42 -10.39
N VAL A 177 -3.91 -0.42 -9.54
CA VAL A 177 -5.35 -0.46 -9.31
C VAL A 177 -5.85 0.84 -8.67
N ILE A 178 -5.17 1.34 -7.63
CA ILE A 178 -5.63 2.57 -6.95
C ILE A 178 -5.32 3.84 -7.75
N ASP A 179 -4.26 3.82 -8.56
CA ASP A 179 -3.93 4.92 -9.47
C ASP A 179 -4.98 5.13 -10.57
N GLY A 180 -5.78 4.12 -10.91
CA GLY A 180 -6.86 4.25 -11.89
C GLY A 180 -7.89 5.32 -11.48
N PRO A 181 -8.62 5.16 -10.36
CA PRO A 181 -9.53 6.19 -9.85
C PRO A 181 -8.84 7.54 -9.59
N THR A 182 -7.61 7.55 -9.06
CA THR A 182 -6.89 8.80 -8.77
C THR A 182 -6.51 9.57 -10.03
N SER A 183 -6.00 8.90 -11.06
CA SER A 183 -5.71 9.53 -12.36
C SER A 183 -6.98 9.98 -13.06
N PHE A 184 -8.07 9.23 -12.96
CA PHE A 184 -9.37 9.61 -13.50
C PHE A 184 -9.89 10.93 -12.90
N MET A 185 -9.69 11.17 -11.61
CA MET A 185 -10.06 12.44 -10.97
C MET A 185 -9.30 13.64 -11.55
N ASN A 186 -8.08 13.44 -12.03
CA ASN A 186 -7.24 14.49 -12.62
C ASN A 186 -7.51 14.67 -14.12
N THR A 187 -7.63 13.56 -14.83
CA THR A 187 -7.91 13.52 -16.27
C THR A 187 -8.98 12.45 -16.54
N PRO A 188 -10.27 12.81 -16.51
CA PRO A 188 -11.32 11.89 -16.88
C PRO A 188 -11.07 11.32 -18.28
N ALA A 189 -11.35 10.03 -18.48
CA ALA A 189 -11.21 9.42 -19.80
C ALA A 189 -12.08 10.17 -20.83
N LYS A 190 -11.56 10.32 -22.05
CA LYS A 190 -12.25 11.06 -23.11
C LYS A 190 -13.55 10.32 -23.46
N ALA A 191 -14.65 11.06 -23.51
CA ALA A 191 -15.89 10.53 -24.06
C ALA A 191 -15.67 10.13 -25.54
N VAL A 192 -16.28 9.03 -25.95
CA VAL A 192 -16.33 8.63 -27.37
C VAL A 192 -17.04 9.74 -28.15
N GLU A 193 -16.61 10.00 -29.39
CA GLU A 193 -17.24 11.03 -30.23
C GLU A 193 -18.76 10.86 -30.29
N GLY A 194 -19.49 11.93 -29.99
CA GLY A 194 -20.95 11.94 -29.92
C GLY A 194 -21.56 11.69 -28.54
N LEU A 195 -20.78 11.30 -27.52
CA LEU A 195 -21.25 11.16 -26.13
C LEU A 195 -20.82 12.35 -25.26
N SER A 196 -21.71 12.79 -24.37
CA SER A 196 -21.34 13.75 -23.31
C SER A 196 -20.48 13.07 -22.23
N LEU A 197 -19.65 13.84 -21.51
CA LEU A 197 -18.84 13.30 -20.41
C LEU A 197 -19.69 12.63 -19.32
N VAL A 198 -20.85 13.21 -19.00
CA VAL A 198 -21.76 12.68 -17.98
C VAL A 198 -22.29 11.31 -18.41
N GLU A 199 -22.75 11.21 -19.66
CA GLU A 199 -23.28 9.96 -20.21
C GLU A 199 -22.20 8.88 -20.31
N PHE A 200 -20.99 9.26 -20.75
CA PHE A 200 -19.84 8.36 -20.74
C PHE A 200 -19.54 7.81 -19.35
N ILE A 201 -19.49 8.65 -18.30
CA ILE A 201 -19.18 8.17 -16.95
C ILE A 201 -20.25 7.17 -16.44
N GLN A 202 -21.49 7.32 -16.86
CA GLN A 202 -22.59 6.43 -16.47
C GLN A 202 -22.56 5.09 -17.22
N THR A 203 -22.13 5.07 -18.49
CA THR A 203 -22.19 3.87 -19.35
C THR A 203 -20.85 3.15 -19.51
N ALA A 204 -19.73 3.85 -19.31
CA ALA A 204 -18.38 3.32 -19.53
C ALA A 204 -18.05 2.16 -18.57
N SER A 205 -17.32 1.18 -19.11
CA SER A 205 -16.78 0.09 -18.31
C SER A 205 -15.76 0.61 -17.29
N LEU A 206 -15.45 -0.22 -16.28
CA LEU A 206 -14.39 0.11 -15.32
C LEU A 206 -13.05 0.34 -16.02
N TRP A 207 -12.72 -0.48 -17.01
CA TRP A 207 -11.47 -0.37 -17.75
C TRP A 207 -11.39 0.94 -18.50
N ASP A 208 -12.46 1.34 -19.19
CA ASP A 208 -12.49 2.60 -19.95
C ASP A 208 -12.33 3.83 -19.06
N LYS A 209 -12.82 3.76 -17.81
CA LYS A 209 -12.61 4.81 -16.80
C LYS A 209 -11.17 4.84 -16.29
N MET A 210 -10.57 3.67 -16.03
CA MET A 210 -9.21 3.55 -15.50
C MET A 210 -8.14 3.86 -16.55
N ALA A 211 -8.33 3.45 -17.80
CA ALA A 211 -7.40 3.62 -18.91
C ALA A 211 -7.43 5.04 -19.48
N ASN A 212 -7.28 6.04 -18.61
CA ASN A 212 -7.22 7.45 -18.97
C ASN A 212 -5.78 7.91 -19.28
N PHE A 213 -5.65 9.14 -19.78
CA PHE A 213 -4.38 9.68 -20.29
C PHE A 213 -3.26 9.71 -19.25
N SER A 214 -3.56 10.01 -17.99
CA SER A 214 -2.55 10.15 -16.95
C SER A 214 -2.28 8.87 -16.16
N TRP A 215 -3.03 7.78 -16.38
CA TRP A 215 -2.90 6.56 -15.58
C TRP A 215 -1.51 5.93 -15.66
N MET A 216 -1.00 5.64 -16.87
CA MET A 216 0.32 5.02 -17.02
C MET A 216 1.48 5.96 -16.64
N PRO A 217 1.46 7.26 -17.00
CA PRO A 217 2.44 8.22 -16.49
C PRO A 217 2.46 8.30 -14.95
N LEU A 218 1.30 8.28 -14.30
CA LEU A 218 1.19 8.29 -12.85
C LEU A 218 1.77 7.02 -12.23
N ASN A 219 1.43 5.85 -12.77
CA ASN A 219 1.97 4.56 -12.32
C ASN A 219 3.50 4.54 -12.37
N LEU A 220 4.10 4.99 -13.48
CA LEU A 220 5.55 5.05 -13.65
C LEU A 220 6.19 6.03 -12.67
N HIS A 221 5.62 7.23 -12.55
CA HIS A 221 6.12 8.23 -11.61
C HIS A 221 6.09 7.72 -10.17
N ARG A 222 4.96 7.14 -9.74
CA ARG A 222 4.80 6.62 -8.37
C ARG A 222 5.68 5.40 -8.13
N LEU A 223 5.83 4.50 -9.10
CA LEU A 223 6.71 3.34 -8.94
C LEU A 223 8.16 3.78 -8.71
N VAL A 224 8.70 4.65 -9.57
CA VAL A 224 10.07 5.17 -9.42
C VAL A 224 10.21 6.01 -8.16
N GLY A 225 9.23 6.85 -7.86
CA GLY A 225 9.20 7.68 -6.65
C GLY A 225 9.22 6.84 -5.37
N ASN A 226 8.41 5.78 -5.30
CA ASN A 226 8.34 4.88 -4.14
C ASN A 226 9.66 4.13 -3.94
N VAL A 227 10.28 3.62 -5.01
CA VAL A 227 11.60 2.96 -4.93
C VAL A 227 12.66 3.93 -4.43
N THR A 228 12.70 5.15 -4.98
CA THR A 228 13.65 6.20 -4.58
C THR A 228 13.44 6.59 -3.12
N PHE A 229 12.19 6.76 -2.69
CA PHE A 229 11.84 7.08 -1.31
C PHE A 229 12.22 5.96 -0.34
N GLY A 230 11.95 4.69 -0.71
CA GLY A 230 12.36 3.52 0.06
C GLY A 230 13.87 3.46 0.28
N GLY A 231 14.65 3.67 -0.79
CA GLY A 231 16.11 3.74 -0.70
C GLY A 231 16.61 4.90 0.15
N PHE A 232 16.01 6.09 0.00
CA PHE A 232 16.34 7.25 0.83
C PHE A 232 16.09 7.00 2.33
N ILE A 233 14.96 6.39 2.69
CA ILE A 233 14.66 6.04 4.08
C ILE A 233 15.61 4.96 4.59
N ALA A 234 16.00 3.97 3.77
CA ALA A 234 17.01 3.00 4.16
C ALA A 234 18.35 3.67 4.47
N GLY A 235 18.81 4.60 3.62
CA GLY A 235 20.01 5.39 3.86
C GLY A 235 19.90 6.28 5.11
N LEU A 236 18.74 6.88 5.37
CA LEU A 236 18.48 7.64 6.60
C LEU A 236 18.58 6.76 7.85
N ILE A 237 18.02 5.55 7.80
CA ILE A 237 18.12 4.56 8.89
C ILE A 237 19.59 4.18 9.09
N ALA A 238 20.34 3.90 8.02
CA ALA A 238 21.76 3.59 8.09
C ALA A 238 22.55 4.71 8.79
N ALA A 239 22.36 5.96 8.37
CA ALA A 239 23.02 7.12 8.97
C ALA A 239 22.67 7.29 10.46
N TYR A 240 21.39 7.14 10.83
CA TYR A 240 20.97 7.23 12.22
C TYR A 240 21.59 6.12 13.08
N MET A 241 21.59 4.89 12.58
CA MET A 241 22.16 3.74 13.28
C MET A 241 23.68 3.81 13.36
N PHE A 242 24.36 4.34 12.35
CA PHE A 242 25.81 4.63 12.38
C PHE A 242 26.16 5.58 13.54
N MET A 243 25.42 6.68 13.69
CA MET A 243 25.63 7.65 14.78
C MET A 243 25.33 7.05 16.16
N GLY A 244 24.35 6.14 16.25
CA GLY A 244 23.98 5.46 17.49
C GLY A 244 24.82 4.21 17.83
N SER A 245 25.71 3.78 16.93
CA SER A 245 26.48 2.53 17.09
C SER A 245 27.51 2.64 18.20
N LYS A 246 27.49 1.67 19.11
CA LYS A 246 28.40 1.60 20.27
C LYS A 246 29.68 0.82 19.98
N THR A 247 29.66 -0.04 18.97
CA THR A 247 30.81 -0.85 18.56
C THR A 247 31.28 -0.43 17.18
N ASP A 248 32.56 -0.61 16.90
CA ASP A 248 33.13 -0.29 15.59
C ASP A 248 32.62 -1.25 14.50
N GLU A 249 32.26 -2.48 14.87
CA GLU A 249 31.65 -3.45 13.94
C GLU A 249 30.27 -3.02 13.47
N GLU A 250 29.39 -2.58 14.39
CA GLU A 250 28.07 -2.05 14.01
C GLU A 250 28.23 -0.77 13.19
N ARG A 251 29.14 0.12 13.59
CA ARG A 251 29.40 1.36 12.87
C ARG A 251 29.86 1.08 11.44
N ALA A 252 30.79 0.15 11.23
CA ALA A 252 31.26 -0.24 9.91
C ALA A 252 30.17 -0.88 9.04
N TYR A 253 29.24 -1.64 9.65
CA TYR A 253 28.11 -2.22 8.93
C TYR A 253 27.13 -1.14 8.43
N TYR A 254 26.77 -0.17 9.28
CA TYR A 254 25.86 0.90 8.86
C TYR A 254 26.52 1.92 7.92
N ASP A 255 27.84 2.11 8.02
CA ASP A 255 28.61 2.87 7.03
C ASP A 255 28.51 2.20 5.65
N TRP A 256 28.79 0.90 5.58
CA TRP A 256 28.64 0.10 4.36
C TRP A 256 27.23 0.15 3.79
N MET A 257 26.20 0.09 4.64
CA MET A 257 24.80 0.18 4.21
C MET A 257 24.49 1.51 3.50
N GLY A 258 25.20 2.59 3.82
CA GLY A 258 25.06 3.88 3.13
C GLY A 258 25.65 3.93 1.71
N PHE A 259 26.50 2.96 1.35
CA PHE A 259 27.16 2.88 0.03
C PHE A 259 26.48 1.91 -0.96
N VAL A 260 25.50 1.13 -0.51
CA VAL A 260 24.85 0.04 -1.29
C VAL A 260 23.53 0.47 -1.89
#